data_AF-A0A9D2H5M6-F1
#
_entry.id   AF-A0A9D2H5M6-F1
#
_cell.length_a   1.000
_cell.length_b   1.000
_cell.length_c   1.000
_cell.angle_alpha   90.00
_cell.angle_beta   90.00
_cell.angle_gamma   90.00
#
_symmetry.space_group_name_H-M   'P 1'
#
loop_
_entity.id
_entity.type
_entity.pdbx_description
1 polymer ?
#
loop_
_entity_poly.entity_id
_entity_poly.type
_entity_poly.pdbx_seq_one_letter_code
_entity_poly.pdbx_strand_id
1 'polypeptide(L)'
;MRITKKWLAPVAVAALAGGSLAFGPAAMAAGGATCAEDLGDTAFDGSIVVPAGETCTLGGATVSGGIVVEAGGWLDATSIEVGGNVEAIDAYGVSIDGSSVGGDVSVYGSDRGGFAYLTDLDVAGSVAAGGVDVEITDSTIGSGLLTQAAHYVQVLRTSVTGNADLVGSPFGAVVAGAIVKGSLTVDGSQNETLIGATADGEPEAWGNQIDGDLVVTGNTGNTRVAGTNVAGTITASGNDAVAVFGAGNTAAAVEGEYDGDEPGKPGGGDQSIAVTVPQQAAGELVWALDGTSGLVDLGVAESLDDRFAATGEIVPIRVLDTRVGSPSWSLTAQVSDFQAGDETISSSYLGWTPEVRENEGGAVAGAAIESGFSGGDGLSVSRTLVQANEGHDRG
;
A
#
# COMPACT_ATOMS: atom_id res chain seq x y z
N MET A 1 5.21 4.43 -64.63
CA MET A 1 6.15 3.32 -64.32
C MET A 1 6.64 3.56 -62.89
N ARG A 2 6.00 2.93 -61.90
CA ARG A 2 6.30 3.11 -60.47
C ARG A 2 7.18 1.94 -60.02
N ILE A 3 8.34 2.24 -59.44
CA ILE A 3 9.22 1.26 -58.80
C ILE A 3 8.93 1.33 -57.31
N THR A 4 8.22 0.33 -56.78
CA THR A 4 8.04 0.11 -55.35
C THR A 4 9.19 -0.76 -54.83
N LYS A 5 9.91 -0.29 -53.82
CA LYS A 5 11.02 -1.01 -53.18
C LYS A 5 10.55 -1.40 -51.77
N LYS A 6 10.19 -2.67 -51.59
CA LYS A 6 9.91 -3.26 -50.27
C LYS A 6 11.23 -3.50 -49.56
N TRP A 7 11.43 -2.89 -48.39
CA TRP A 7 12.52 -3.25 -47.48
C TRP A 7 11.90 -3.98 -46.30
N LEU A 8 12.20 -5.27 -46.18
CA LEU A 8 12.04 -6.01 -44.93
C LEU A 8 13.23 -5.63 -44.06
N ALA A 9 13.02 -4.76 -43.07
CA ALA A 9 13.96 -4.63 -41.97
C ALA A 9 13.73 -5.83 -41.02
N PRO A 10 14.77 -6.62 -40.70
CA PRO A 10 14.63 -7.64 -39.68
C PRO A 10 14.56 -6.93 -38.33
N VAL A 11 13.37 -6.89 -37.72
CA VAL A 11 13.24 -6.61 -36.29
C VAL A 11 13.93 -7.77 -35.58
N ALA A 12 15.09 -7.50 -35.00
CA ALA A 12 15.73 -8.42 -34.09
C ALA A 12 14.89 -8.42 -32.81
N VAL A 13 13.93 -9.35 -32.72
CA VAL A 13 13.34 -9.74 -31.46
C VAL A 13 14.50 -10.30 -30.63
N ALA A 14 15.04 -9.48 -29.72
CA ALA A 14 15.87 -9.99 -28.66
C ALA A 14 14.98 -10.94 -27.87
N ALA A 15 15.19 -12.24 -28.07
CA ALA A 15 14.62 -13.25 -27.21
C ALA A 15 15.17 -12.99 -25.80
N LEU A 16 14.42 -12.23 -25.01
CA LEU A 16 14.56 -12.22 -23.56
C LEU A 16 14.41 -13.67 -23.16
N ALA A 17 15.51 -14.25 -22.70
CA ALA A 17 15.52 -15.58 -22.14
C ALA A 17 14.48 -15.57 -21.01
N GLY A 18 13.32 -16.16 -21.27
CA GLY A 18 12.37 -16.54 -20.24
C GLY A 18 13.10 -17.49 -19.31
N GLY A 19 13.71 -16.92 -18.28
CA GLY A 19 14.30 -17.67 -17.18
C GLY A 19 13.18 -18.51 -16.62
N SER A 20 13.25 -19.81 -16.88
CA SER A 20 12.35 -20.77 -16.29
C SER A 20 12.59 -20.70 -14.79
N LEU A 21 11.73 -19.97 -14.07
CA LEU A 21 11.72 -19.96 -12.62
C LEU A 21 11.24 -21.34 -12.20
N ALA A 22 12.19 -22.21 -11.92
CA ALA A 22 11.93 -23.50 -11.31
C ALA A 22 11.60 -23.26 -9.83
N PHE A 23 10.32 -23.00 -9.53
CA PHE A 23 9.83 -22.95 -8.17
C PHE A 23 9.73 -24.39 -7.64
N GLY A 24 10.75 -24.82 -6.90
CA GLY A 24 10.60 -25.94 -5.98
C GLY A 24 9.72 -25.52 -4.80
N PRO A 25 9.08 -26.46 -4.08
CA PRO A 25 8.42 -26.12 -2.83
C PRO A 25 9.45 -25.44 -1.93
N ALA A 26 9.19 -24.19 -1.55
CA ALA A 26 10.05 -23.45 -0.65
C ALA A 26 10.08 -24.23 0.67
N ALA A 27 11.21 -24.87 0.97
CA ALA A 27 11.44 -25.37 2.31
C ALA A 27 11.41 -24.15 3.22
N MET A 28 10.45 -24.09 4.16
CA MET A 28 10.45 -23.02 5.15
C MET A 28 11.79 -23.03 5.87
N ALA A 29 12.53 -21.93 5.72
CA ALA A 29 13.73 -21.70 6.51
C ALA A 29 13.35 -21.72 8.00
N ALA A 30 14.28 -22.14 8.86
CA ALA A 30 14.09 -22.00 10.31
C ALA A 30 13.79 -20.53 10.63
N GLY A 31 12.66 -20.25 11.29
CA GLY A 31 12.21 -18.88 11.58
C GLY A 31 11.13 -18.31 10.63
N GLY A 32 10.73 -19.05 9.59
CA GLY A 32 9.59 -18.71 8.74
C GLY A 32 8.22 -19.04 9.35
N ALA A 33 7.15 -18.55 8.73
CA ALA A 33 5.78 -18.73 9.19
C ALA A 33 4.81 -19.09 8.06
N THR A 34 3.78 -19.86 8.39
CA THR A 34 2.62 -20.04 7.51
C THR A 34 1.57 -19.00 7.90
N CYS A 35 1.08 -18.23 6.93
CA CYS A 35 0.11 -17.17 7.15
C CYS A 35 -1.23 -17.54 6.54
N ALA A 36 -2.20 -17.86 7.38
CA ALA A 36 -3.59 -18.15 6.99
C ALA A 36 -4.60 -17.30 7.78
N GLU A 37 -4.10 -16.22 8.40
CA GLU A 37 -4.85 -15.27 9.21
C GLU A 37 -4.11 -13.93 9.23
N ASP A 38 -4.57 -13.01 10.07
CA ASP A 38 -3.88 -11.75 10.35
C ASP A 38 -2.72 -11.99 11.34
N LEU A 39 -1.49 -11.64 10.92
CA LEU A 39 -0.30 -11.75 11.77
C LEU A 39 0.19 -10.41 12.33
N GLY A 40 -0.48 -9.30 12.01
CA GLY A 40 -0.18 -7.96 12.54
C GLY A 40 1.29 -7.53 12.40
N ASP A 41 1.76 -6.75 13.37
CA ASP A 41 3.12 -6.20 13.44
C ASP A 41 4.06 -7.22 14.10
N THR A 42 4.40 -8.26 13.34
CA THR A 42 5.27 -9.35 13.80
C THR A 42 6.56 -9.39 12.99
N ALA A 43 7.69 -9.63 13.66
CA ALA A 43 8.96 -9.87 13.02
C ALA A 43 9.20 -11.37 12.75
N PHE A 44 9.57 -11.72 11.52
CA PHE A 44 9.86 -13.08 11.07
C PHE A 44 11.32 -13.21 10.60
N ASP A 45 12.07 -14.11 11.23
CA ASP A 45 13.48 -14.41 10.90
C ASP A 45 13.62 -15.39 9.70
N GLY A 46 12.56 -15.52 8.90
CA GLY A 46 12.51 -16.37 7.74
C GLY A 46 11.45 -15.92 6.74
N SER A 47 11.08 -16.81 5.82
CA SER A 47 10.08 -16.52 4.79
C SER A 47 8.66 -16.83 5.26
N ILE A 48 7.69 -16.09 4.75
CA ILE A 48 6.27 -16.38 4.93
C ILE A 48 5.75 -17.17 3.72
N VAL A 49 4.89 -18.15 3.97
CA VAL A 49 4.08 -18.78 2.93
C VAL A 49 2.60 -18.55 3.25
N VAL A 50 1.87 -18.00 2.28
CA VAL A 50 0.41 -17.93 2.28
C VAL A 50 -0.11 -19.19 1.58
N PRO A 51 -0.74 -20.13 2.29
CA PRO A 51 -1.18 -21.39 1.70
C PRO A 51 -2.25 -21.19 0.62
N ALA A 52 -2.39 -22.21 -0.22
CA ALA A 52 -3.37 -22.21 -1.28
C ALA A 52 -4.81 -21.94 -0.76
N GLY A 53 -5.45 -20.91 -1.29
CA GLY A 53 -6.83 -20.53 -0.95
C GLY A 53 -7.00 -19.78 0.37
N GLU A 54 -5.92 -19.57 1.13
CA GLU A 54 -5.95 -18.87 2.41
C GLU A 54 -5.71 -17.36 2.23
N THR A 55 -6.14 -16.57 3.20
CA THR A 55 -5.87 -15.13 3.26
C THR A 55 -4.84 -14.85 4.34
N CYS A 56 -3.85 -14.05 3.98
CA CYS A 56 -2.83 -13.54 4.87
C CYS A 56 -2.95 -12.03 4.96
N THR A 57 -3.09 -11.51 6.18
CA THR A 57 -3.06 -10.06 6.43
C THR A 57 -1.80 -9.74 7.25
N LEU A 58 -1.04 -8.75 6.79
CA LEU A 58 0.17 -8.26 7.46
C LEU A 58 0.08 -6.75 7.63
N GLY A 59 0.34 -6.25 8.84
CA GLY A 59 0.30 -4.81 9.14
C GLY A 59 1.50 -4.42 10.00
N GLY A 60 2.49 -3.73 9.45
CA GLY A 60 3.72 -3.36 10.19
C GLY A 60 4.81 -4.45 10.23
N ALA A 61 4.51 -5.66 9.79
CA ALA A 61 5.41 -6.81 9.87
C ALA A 61 6.79 -6.59 9.23
N THR A 62 7.82 -7.18 9.83
CA THR A 62 9.17 -7.28 9.23
C THR A 62 9.48 -8.73 8.88
N VAL A 63 9.71 -9.03 7.61
CA VAL A 63 10.03 -10.36 7.10
C VAL A 63 11.45 -10.34 6.57
N SER A 64 12.40 -10.96 7.27
CA SER A 64 13.80 -11.01 6.81
C SER A 64 13.98 -11.84 5.53
N GLY A 65 13.09 -12.82 5.31
CA GLY A 65 13.02 -13.63 4.09
C GLY A 65 12.10 -13.05 3.03
N GLY A 66 11.60 -13.92 2.15
CA GLY A 66 10.58 -13.55 1.17
C GLY A 66 9.16 -13.92 1.60
N ILE A 67 8.18 -13.56 0.78
CA ILE A 67 6.79 -13.99 0.91
C ILE A 67 6.44 -14.79 -0.34
N VAL A 68 5.91 -16.00 -0.15
CA VAL A 68 5.39 -16.83 -1.23
C VAL A 68 3.89 -16.96 -1.06
N VAL A 69 3.13 -16.62 -2.10
CA VAL A 69 1.67 -16.78 -2.13
C VAL A 69 1.33 -17.92 -3.07
N GLU A 70 0.79 -19.00 -2.50
CA GLU A 70 0.39 -20.18 -3.27
C GLU A 70 -0.94 -19.95 -4.01
N ALA A 71 -1.28 -20.89 -4.89
CA ALA A 71 -2.43 -20.79 -5.77
C ALA A 71 -3.75 -20.52 -5.01
N GLY A 72 -4.48 -19.49 -5.42
CA GLY A 72 -5.72 -19.01 -4.81
C GLY A 72 -5.54 -18.30 -3.47
N GLY A 73 -4.31 -18.20 -2.95
CA GLY A 73 -4.03 -17.42 -1.76
C GLY A 73 -4.19 -15.92 -2.00
N TRP A 74 -4.45 -15.17 -0.95
CA TRP A 74 -4.54 -13.71 -0.98
C TRP A 74 -3.59 -13.10 0.05
N LEU A 75 -2.68 -12.26 -0.41
CA LEU A 75 -1.85 -11.41 0.44
C LEU A 75 -2.44 -9.99 0.49
N ASP A 76 -2.72 -9.51 1.71
CA ASP A 76 -3.05 -8.13 2.01
C ASP A 76 -2.02 -7.58 3.01
N ALA A 77 -1.11 -6.74 2.53
CA ALA A 77 0.03 -6.27 3.30
C ALA A 77 0.08 -4.74 3.34
N THR A 78 0.18 -4.18 4.54
CA THR A 78 0.29 -2.73 4.75
C THR A 78 1.47 -2.40 5.64
N SER A 79 2.28 -1.42 5.24
CA SER A 79 3.42 -0.92 6.03
C SER A 79 4.42 -2.01 6.45
N ILE A 80 4.70 -2.97 5.58
CA ILE A 80 5.62 -4.07 5.88
C ILE A 80 7.02 -3.84 5.29
N GLU A 81 8.02 -4.52 5.86
CA GLU A 81 9.37 -4.60 5.32
C GLU A 81 9.70 -6.05 4.95
N VAL A 82 9.98 -6.33 3.67
CA VAL A 82 10.36 -7.65 3.19
C VAL A 82 11.81 -7.62 2.72
N GLY A 83 12.70 -8.41 3.33
CA GLY A 83 14.11 -8.48 2.97
C GLY A 83 14.38 -9.23 1.67
N GLY A 84 13.51 -10.19 1.32
CA GLY A 84 13.59 -11.02 0.12
C GLY A 84 12.60 -10.63 -0.97
N ASN A 85 12.19 -11.62 -1.77
CA ASN A 85 11.23 -11.46 -2.86
C ASN A 85 9.79 -11.62 -2.36
N VAL A 86 8.84 -11.05 -3.09
CA VAL A 86 7.43 -11.44 -3.02
C VAL A 86 7.08 -12.21 -4.29
N GLU A 87 6.69 -13.47 -4.16
CA GLU A 87 6.47 -14.39 -5.28
C GLU A 87 5.07 -15.00 -5.18
N ALA A 88 4.26 -14.82 -6.21
CA ALA A 88 2.89 -15.30 -6.26
C ALA A 88 2.60 -15.97 -7.60
N ILE A 89 2.15 -17.23 -7.56
CA ILE A 89 1.71 -17.97 -8.74
C ILE A 89 0.27 -18.43 -8.54
N ASP A 90 -0.58 -18.08 -9.48
CA ASP A 90 -2.01 -18.39 -9.47
C ASP A 90 -2.73 -17.90 -8.21
N ALA A 91 -2.16 -16.90 -7.52
CA ALA A 91 -2.78 -16.26 -6.36
C ALA A 91 -4.12 -15.63 -6.75
N TYR A 92 -5.05 -15.56 -5.79
CA TYR A 92 -6.28 -14.78 -5.96
C TYR A 92 -5.95 -13.29 -6.05
N GLY A 93 -5.01 -12.81 -5.22
CA GLY A 93 -4.59 -11.42 -5.23
C GLY A 93 -3.35 -11.15 -4.40
N VAL A 94 -2.64 -10.09 -4.77
CA VAL A 94 -1.54 -9.50 -4.01
C VAL A 94 -1.83 -8.01 -3.90
N SER A 95 -2.07 -7.54 -2.68
CA SER A 95 -2.23 -6.13 -2.33
C SER A 95 -1.11 -5.75 -1.38
N ILE A 96 -0.28 -4.77 -1.76
CA ILE A 96 0.81 -4.26 -0.92
C ILE A 96 0.74 -2.74 -0.92
N ASP A 97 0.68 -2.15 0.27
CA ASP A 97 0.55 -0.71 0.49
C ASP A 97 1.61 -0.18 1.46
N GLY A 98 2.25 0.95 1.13
CA GLY A 98 3.14 1.68 2.03
C GLY A 98 4.34 0.89 2.53
N SER A 99 4.88 -0.01 1.72
CA SER A 99 5.82 -1.07 2.15
C SER A 99 7.17 -1.00 1.43
N SER A 100 8.15 -1.81 1.86
CA SER A 100 9.42 -2.00 1.14
C SER A 100 9.71 -3.47 0.85
N VAL A 101 10.29 -3.75 -0.32
CA VAL A 101 10.71 -5.08 -0.76
C VAL A 101 12.17 -5.00 -1.23
N GLY A 102 13.06 -5.67 -0.51
CA GLY A 102 14.49 -5.71 -0.78
C GLY A 102 14.88 -6.53 -2.01
N GLY A 103 14.00 -7.41 -2.47
CA GLY A 103 14.15 -8.23 -3.67
C GLY A 103 13.22 -7.83 -4.82
N ASP A 104 12.77 -8.82 -5.56
CA ASP A 104 11.84 -8.69 -6.67
C ASP A 104 10.38 -8.93 -6.23
N VAL A 105 9.43 -8.33 -6.93
CA VAL A 105 8.00 -8.69 -6.83
C VAL A 105 7.58 -9.39 -8.11
N SER A 106 7.14 -10.65 -8.00
CA SER A 106 6.71 -11.47 -9.12
C SER A 106 5.31 -12.02 -8.91
N VAL A 107 4.35 -11.63 -9.75
CA VAL A 107 2.94 -12.06 -9.65
C VAL A 107 2.43 -12.57 -11.00
N TYR A 108 2.27 -13.88 -11.12
CA TYR A 108 1.78 -14.51 -12.35
C TYR A 108 0.51 -15.30 -12.10
N GLY A 109 -0.50 -15.07 -12.93
CA GLY A 109 -1.75 -15.80 -12.94
C GLY A 109 -1.97 -16.58 -14.24
N SER A 110 -2.75 -17.64 -14.13
CA SER A 110 -3.42 -18.31 -15.24
C SER A 110 -4.85 -17.77 -15.42
N ASP A 111 -5.68 -18.50 -16.15
CA ASP A 111 -7.03 -18.08 -16.58
C ASP A 111 -8.05 -17.79 -15.45
N ARG A 112 -7.71 -18.03 -14.18
CA ARG A 112 -8.63 -17.79 -13.04
C ARG A 112 -8.93 -16.31 -12.81
N GLY A 113 -8.08 -15.41 -13.32
CA GLY A 113 -8.11 -14.00 -12.94
C GLY A 113 -7.58 -13.81 -11.52
N GLY A 114 -6.92 -12.68 -11.31
CA GLY A 114 -6.34 -12.24 -10.05
C GLY A 114 -5.82 -10.83 -10.22
N PHE A 115 -5.22 -10.27 -9.17
CA PHE A 115 -4.73 -8.90 -9.20
C PHE A 115 -3.39 -8.74 -8.48
N ALA A 116 -2.60 -7.77 -8.93
CA ALA A 116 -1.41 -7.24 -8.29
C ALA A 116 -1.60 -5.74 -8.11
N TYR A 117 -1.95 -5.31 -6.91
CA TYR A 117 -2.12 -3.91 -6.54
C TYR A 117 -0.95 -3.50 -5.63
N LEU A 118 -0.05 -2.70 -6.19
CA LEU A 118 1.20 -2.28 -5.55
C LEU A 118 1.14 -0.76 -5.39
N THR A 119 0.91 -0.30 -4.18
CA THR A 119 0.74 1.13 -3.87
C THR A 119 1.80 1.57 -2.89
N ASP A 120 2.40 2.73 -3.12
CA ASP A 120 3.41 3.32 -2.23
C ASP A 120 4.50 2.31 -1.81
N LEU A 121 5.05 1.61 -2.83
CA LEU A 121 6.00 0.54 -2.64
C LEU A 121 7.41 0.98 -3.04
N ASP A 122 8.40 0.69 -2.20
CA ASP A 122 9.82 0.76 -2.57
C ASP A 122 10.36 -0.63 -2.87
N VAL A 123 10.53 -0.95 -4.14
CA VAL A 123 11.08 -2.24 -4.61
C VAL A 123 12.53 -2.03 -5.04
N ALA A 124 13.48 -2.62 -4.31
CA ALA A 124 14.90 -2.52 -4.68
C ALA A 124 15.23 -3.27 -5.98
N GLY A 125 14.52 -4.37 -6.26
CA GLY A 125 14.64 -5.18 -7.46
C GLY A 125 13.71 -4.76 -8.60
N SER A 126 13.18 -5.76 -9.30
CA SER A 126 12.26 -5.63 -10.42
C SER A 126 10.83 -5.96 -10.01
N VAL A 127 9.87 -5.47 -10.79
CA VAL A 127 8.48 -5.95 -10.74
C VAL A 127 8.17 -6.69 -12.03
N ALA A 128 7.66 -7.92 -11.92
CA ALA A 128 7.30 -8.76 -13.05
C ALA A 128 5.92 -9.39 -12.84
N ALA A 129 4.96 -9.10 -13.72
CA ALA A 129 3.60 -9.63 -13.58
C ALA A 129 2.96 -10.08 -14.89
N GLY A 130 1.97 -10.97 -14.83
CA GLY A 130 1.28 -11.45 -16.02
C GLY A 130 0.05 -12.30 -15.73
N GLY A 131 -0.91 -12.33 -16.64
CA GLY A 131 -2.17 -13.07 -16.45
C GLY A 131 -3.06 -12.61 -15.30
N VAL A 132 -2.78 -11.43 -14.74
CA VAL A 132 -3.53 -10.76 -13.67
C VAL A 132 -3.80 -9.30 -14.05
N ASP A 133 -4.72 -8.65 -13.36
CA ASP A 133 -4.82 -7.18 -13.40
C ASP A 133 -3.64 -6.58 -12.61
N VAL A 134 -2.99 -5.57 -13.16
CA VAL A 134 -1.80 -4.95 -12.54
C VAL A 134 -2.04 -3.46 -12.38
N GLU A 135 -1.98 -2.99 -11.13
CA GLU A 135 -1.99 -1.57 -10.82
C GLU A 135 -0.78 -1.25 -9.94
N ILE A 136 0.07 -0.35 -10.42
CA ILE A 136 1.25 0.14 -9.69
C ILE A 136 1.11 1.63 -9.54
N THR A 137 1.00 2.10 -8.30
CA THR A 137 0.73 3.50 -7.99
C THR A 137 1.71 4.03 -6.96
N ASP A 138 2.20 5.26 -7.15
CA ASP A 138 3.07 5.98 -6.20
C ASP A 138 4.32 5.21 -5.77
N SER A 139 4.85 4.32 -6.63
CA SER A 139 5.90 3.37 -6.25
C SER A 139 7.27 3.70 -6.87
N THR A 140 8.32 3.09 -6.34
CA THR A 140 9.67 3.13 -6.89
C THR A 140 10.16 1.72 -7.18
N ILE A 141 10.68 1.51 -8.39
CA ILE A 141 11.24 0.24 -8.86
C ILE A 141 12.71 0.47 -9.20
N GLY A 142 13.59 -0.13 -8.39
CA GLY A 142 15.04 0.02 -8.45
C GLY A 142 15.70 -0.61 -9.67
N SER A 143 14.99 -1.52 -10.35
CA SER A 143 15.41 -2.15 -11.59
C SER A 143 14.35 -2.00 -12.68
N GLY A 144 13.87 -3.09 -13.31
CA GLY A 144 12.91 -3.03 -14.42
C GLY A 144 11.47 -3.35 -14.02
N LEU A 145 10.54 -2.93 -14.88
CA LEU A 145 9.14 -3.36 -14.84
C LEU A 145 8.84 -4.20 -16.09
N LEU A 146 8.28 -5.38 -15.91
CA LEU A 146 7.76 -6.21 -16.98
C LEU A 146 6.31 -6.62 -16.67
N THR A 147 5.39 -6.32 -17.59
CA THR A 147 4.09 -6.98 -17.61
C THR A 147 3.96 -7.79 -18.90
N GLN A 148 3.55 -9.05 -18.78
CA GLN A 148 3.36 -9.95 -19.92
C GLN A 148 1.99 -10.58 -19.86
N ALA A 149 1.15 -10.28 -20.85
CA ALA A 149 -0.24 -10.73 -20.93
C ALA A 149 -1.02 -10.48 -19.63
N ALA A 150 -0.69 -9.40 -18.91
CA ALA A 150 -1.50 -8.90 -17.80
C ALA A 150 -2.85 -8.45 -18.35
N HIS A 151 -3.95 -8.81 -17.68
CA HIS A 151 -5.30 -8.54 -18.17
C HIS A 151 -5.51 -7.05 -18.45
N TYR A 152 -5.28 -6.22 -17.44
CA TYR A 152 -5.20 -4.78 -17.52
C TYR A 152 -3.92 -4.30 -16.84
N VAL A 153 -3.35 -3.19 -17.31
CA VAL A 153 -2.16 -2.58 -16.69
C VAL A 153 -2.37 -1.10 -16.46
N GLN A 154 -2.10 -0.66 -15.24
CA GLN A 154 -2.02 0.75 -14.88
C GLN A 154 -0.73 1.03 -14.13
N VAL A 155 -0.02 2.06 -14.58
CA VAL A 155 1.20 2.58 -13.93
C VAL A 155 0.98 4.07 -13.68
N LEU A 156 0.79 4.43 -12.42
CA LEU A 156 0.56 5.80 -12.00
C LEU A 156 1.68 6.29 -11.08
N ARG A 157 2.21 7.48 -11.35
CA ARG A 157 3.16 8.19 -10.47
C ARG A 157 4.30 7.31 -9.95
N THR A 158 4.76 6.40 -10.80
CA THR A 158 5.72 5.36 -10.46
C THR A 158 7.05 5.61 -11.17
N SER A 159 8.15 5.46 -10.43
CA SER A 159 9.50 5.59 -10.97
C SER A 159 10.11 4.22 -11.25
N VAL A 160 10.75 4.06 -12.41
CA VAL A 160 11.42 2.83 -12.84
C VAL A 160 12.84 3.18 -13.28
N THR A 161 13.84 2.61 -12.61
CA THR A 161 15.25 2.89 -12.89
C THR A 161 15.75 2.23 -14.18
N GLY A 162 15.15 1.10 -14.55
CA GLY A 162 15.40 0.38 -15.79
C GLY A 162 14.36 0.68 -16.87
N ASN A 163 14.12 -0.32 -17.70
CA ASN A 163 13.04 -0.28 -18.70
C ASN A 163 11.70 -0.66 -18.05
N ALA A 164 10.62 -0.16 -18.65
CA ALA A 164 9.26 -0.59 -18.37
C ALA A 164 8.67 -1.19 -19.65
N ASP A 165 8.41 -2.50 -19.65
CA ASP A 165 7.89 -3.24 -20.80
C ASP A 165 6.49 -3.76 -20.48
N LEU A 166 5.47 -3.22 -21.16
CA LEU A 166 4.07 -3.58 -21.02
C LEU A 166 3.62 -4.31 -22.28
N VAL A 167 3.52 -5.63 -22.21
CA VAL A 167 3.36 -6.49 -23.38
C VAL A 167 2.07 -7.29 -23.32
N GLY A 168 1.21 -7.11 -24.31
CA GLY A 168 0.11 -8.02 -24.61
C GLY A 168 -1.13 -7.89 -23.72
N SER A 169 -1.46 -6.68 -23.23
CA SER A 169 -2.59 -6.49 -22.32
C SER A 169 -3.96 -6.47 -23.03
N PRO A 170 -4.84 -7.47 -22.84
CA PRO A 170 -6.10 -7.55 -23.58
C PRO A 170 -7.12 -6.45 -23.22
N PHE A 171 -7.09 -5.91 -21.99
CA PHE A 171 -8.02 -4.87 -21.52
C PHE A 171 -7.44 -3.46 -21.49
N GLY A 172 -6.22 -3.27 -21.99
CA GLY A 172 -5.62 -1.95 -22.13
C GLY A 172 -4.43 -1.72 -21.20
N ALA A 173 -3.76 -0.60 -21.43
CA ALA A 173 -2.62 -0.15 -20.66
C ALA A 173 -2.68 1.37 -20.45
N VAL A 174 -2.56 1.82 -19.20
CA VAL A 174 -2.55 3.25 -18.83
C VAL A 174 -1.26 3.59 -18.12
N VAL A 175 -0.56 4.62 -18.57
CA VAL A 175 0.69 5.09 -17.97
C VAL A 175 0.63 6.59 -17.79
N ALA A 176 0.67 7.09 -16.55
CA ALA A 176 0.63 8.52 -16.27
C ALA A 176 1.44 8.92 -15.03
N GLY A 177 2.12 10.07 -15.10
CA GLY A 177 3.05 10.48 -14.05
C GLY A 177 4.26 9.56 -13.90
N ALA A 178 4.51 8.65 -14.85
CA ALA A 178 5.60 7.69 -14.76
C ALA A 178 6.95 8.35 -15.10
N ILE A 179 8.00 7.87 -14.43
CA ILE A 179 9.38 8.28 -14.68
C ILE A 179 10.19 7.05 -14.99
N VAL A 180 10.50 6.84 -16.26
CA VAL A 180 11.25 5.69 -16.72
C VAL A 180 12.64 6.15 -17.13
N LYS A 181 13.67 5.71 -16.40
CA LYS A 181 15.08 6.04 -16.68
C LYS A 181 15.63 5.28 -17.88
N GLY A 182 15.05 4.11 -18.18
CA GLY A 182 15.25 3.41 -19.43
C GLY A 182 14.20 3.79 -20.48
N SER A 183 13.82 2.80 -21.29
CA SER A 183 12.77 2.94 -22.30
C SER A 183 11.42 2.44 -21.77
N LEU A 184 10.33 3.01 -22.28
CA LEU A 184 8.96 2.53 -22.06
C LEU A 184 8.49 1.83 -23.34
N THR A 185 8.12 0.56 -23.23
CA THR A 185 7.49 -0.22 -24.30
C THR A 185 6.04 -0.50 -23.94
N VAL A 186 5.10 -0.20 -24.84
CA VAL A 186 3.72 -0.68 -24.79
C VAL A 186 3.40 -1.38 -26.11
N ASP A 187 3.45 -2.71 -26.08
CA ASP A 187 3.35 -3.55 -27.28
C ASP A 187 2.17 -4.51 -27.20
N GLY A 188 1.37 -4.59 -28.26
CA GLY A 188 0.35 -5.65 -28.39
C GLY A 188 -0.86 -5.51 -27.46
N SER A 189 -1.12 -4.33 -26.89
CA SER A 189 -2.33 -4.07 -26.11
C SER A 189 -3.57 -4.11 -27.02
N GLN A 190 -4.63 -4.78 -26.57
CA GLN A 190 -5.81 -5.02 -27.41
C GLN A 190 -6.94 -4.01 -27.20
N ASN A 191 -6.89 -3.24 -26.12
CA ASN A 191 -7.85 -2.19 -25.79
C ASN A 191 -7.12 -0.84 -25.67
N GLU A 192 -7.75 0.16 -25.04
CA GLU A 192 -7.17 1.50 -24.94
C GLU A 192 -5.75 1.48 -24.37
N THR A 193 -4.85 2.14 -25.09
CA THR A 193 -3.47 2.40 -24.70
C THR A 193 -3.33 3.90 -24.50
N LEU A 194 -3.24 4.33 -23.25
CA LEU A 194 -3.21 5.72 -22.85
C LEU A 194 -1.88 6.03 -22.17
N ILE A 195 -1.06 6.88 -22.79
CA ILE A 195 0.27 7.23 -22.31
C ILE A 195 0.31 8.74 -22.06
N GLY A 196 0.08 9.12 -20.81
CA GLY A 196 -0.03 10.52 -20.37
C GLY A 196 -1.25 11.24 -20.95
N ALA A 197 -2.20 10.48 -21.48
CA ALA A 197 -3.36 10.96 -22.19
C ALA A 197 -4.65 10.47 -21.55
N THR A 198 -5.69 11.29 -21.61
CA THR A 198 -7.07 10.87 -21.36
C THR A 198 -7.63 10.11 -22.58
N ALA A 199 -8.80 9.48 -22.41
CA ALA A 199 -9.50 8.82 -23.51
C ALA A 199 -9.93 9.78 -24.64
N ASP A 200 -9.95 11.09 -24.41
CA ASP A 200 -10.21 12.08 -25.47
C ASP A 200 -8.93 12.54 -26.18
N GLY A 201 -7.75 12.10 -25.72
CA GLY A 201 -6.44 12.49 -26.26
C GLY A 201 -5.85 13.75 -25.64
N GLU A 202 -6.53 14.37 -24.68
CA GLU A 202 -6.00 15.48 -23.91
C GLU A 202 -4.93 15.00 -22.92
N PRO A 203 -3.91 15.83 -22.60
CA PRO A 203 -2.95 15.52 -21.55
C PRO A 203 -3.64 15.21 -20.22
N GLU A 204 -3.23 14.11 -19.59
CA GLU A 204 -3.66 13.81 -18.22
C GLU A 204 -2.98 14.79 -17.23
N ALA A 205 -3.50 14.85 -16.00
CA ALA A 205 -2.99 15.74 -14.95
C ALA A 205 -1.48 15.56 -14.68
N TRP A 206 -0.94 14.37 -14.97
CA TRP A 206 0.46 14.03 -14.80
C TRP A 206 1.05 13.53 -16.13
N GLY A 207 2.00 14.30 -16.68
CA GLY A 207 2.78 13.87 -17.84
C GLY A 207 3.81 12.79 -17.49
N ASN A 208 4.35 12.12 -18.50
CA ASN A 208 5.40 11.10 -18.32
C ASN A 208 6.78 11.67 -18.63
N GLN A 209 7.81 11.12 -17.99
CA GLN A 209 9.22 11.38 -18.30
C GLN A 209 9.91 10.05 -18.66
N ILE A 210 10.47 9.97 -19.86
CA ILE A 210 11.16 8.77 -20.37
C ILE A 210 12.54 9.20 -20.86
N ASP A 211 13.59 8.73 -20.18
CA ASP A 211 14.98 9.12 -20.51
C ASP A 211 15.55 8.30 -21.68
N GLY A 212 14.94 7.15 -22.00
CA GLY A 212 15.19 6.35 -23.20
C GLY A 212 14.20 6.60 -24.32
N ASP A 213 13.80 5.53 -25.00
CA ASP A 213 12.83 5.54 -26.09
C ASP A 213 11.40 5.25 -25.58
N LEU A 214 10.40 5.73 -26.31
CA LEU A 214 9.01 5.32 -26.16
C LEU A 214 8.64 4.45 -27.37
N VAL A 215 8.31 3.18 -27.14
CA VAL A 215 7.91 2.24 -28.18
C VAL A 215 6.44 1.87 -27.98
N VAL A 216 5.59 2.24 -28.94
CA VAL A 216 4.14 1.97 -28.90
C VAL A 216 3.73 1.26 -30.18
N THR A 217 3.77 -0.08 -30.14
CA THR A 217 3.70 -0.91 -31.33
C THR A 217 2.66 -2.03 -31.22
N GLY A 218 2.15 -2.49 -32.37
CA GLY A 218 1.30 -3.68 -32.41
C GLY A 218 -0.03 -3.59 -31.65
N ASN A 219 -0.43 -2.40 -31.19
CA ASN A 219 -1.64 -2.22 -30.39
C ASN A 219 -2.87 -2.23 -31.29
N THR A 220 -3.89 -3.00 -30.93
CA THR A 220 -5.14 -3.09 -31.71
C THR A 220 -6.23 -2.15 -31.20
N GLY A 221 -6.13 -1.69 -29.96
CA GLY A 221 -7.02 -0.67 -29.41
C GLY A 221 -6.58 0.76 -29.71
N ASN A 222 -7.41 1.74 -29.33
CA ASN A 222 -7.09 3.15 -29.52
C ASN A 222 -5.82 3.51 -28.74
N THR A 223 -4.82 4.03 -29.45
CA THR A 223 -3.54 4.42 -28.88
C THR A 223 -3.43 5.93 -28.82
N ARG A 224 -3.21 6.49 -27.62
CA ARG A 224 -3.10 7.93 -27.39
C ARG A 224 -1.88 8.25 -26.56
N VAL A 225 -1.13 9.27 -26.99
CA VAL A 225 0.05 9.77 -26.28
C VAL A 225 -0.09 11.29 -26.10
N ALA A 226 0.00 11.79 -24.88
CA ALA A 226 -0.05 13.22 -24.60
C ALA A 226 0.83 13.54 -23.39
N GLY A 227 1.27 14.80 -23.27
CA GLY A 227 2.06 15.27 -22.13
C GLY A 227 3.31 14.43 -21.80
N THR A 228 3.85 13.70 -22.78
CA THR A 228 4.92 12.73 -22.55
C THR A 228 6.25 13.25 -23.07
N ASN A 229 7.22 13.42 -22.18
CA ASN A 229 8.57 13.86 -22.51
C ASN A 229 9.49 12.65 -22.71
N VAL A 230 9.97 12.49 -23.93
CA VAL A 230 10.87 11.41 -24.34
C VAL A 230 12.21 12.02 -24.74
N ALA A 231 13.29 11.62 -24.08
CA ALA A 231 14.61 12.09 -24.45
C ALA A 231 15.12 11.42 -25.73
N GLY A 232 14.74 10.16 -25.96
CA GLY A 232 15.03 9.40 -27.18
C GLY A 232 13.97 9.56 -28.27
N THR A 233 13.67 8.44 -28.92
CA THR A 233 12.76 8.34 -30.07
C THR A 233 11.39 7.85 -29.62
N ILE A 234 10.33 8.45 -30.17
CA ILE A 234 8.99 7.84 -30.13
C ILE A 234 8.84 6.96 -31.37
N THR A 235 8.63 5.66 -31.18
CA THR A 235 8.31 4.70 -32.25
C THR A 235 6.84 4.30 -32.17
N ALA A 236 6.05 4.73 -33.14
CA ALA A 236 4.61 4.41 -33.23
C ALA A 236 4.33 3.65 -34.55
N SER A 237 4.36 2.33 -34.51
CA SER A 237 4.24 1.52 -35.74
C SER A 237 3.49 0.21 -35.54
N GLY A 238 2.80 -0.25 -36.60
CA GLY A 238 2.09 -1.53 -36.57
C GLY A 238 0.85 -1.56 -35.67
N ASN A 239 0.36 -0.41 -35.20
CA ASN A 239 -0.91 -0.30 -34.49
C ASN A 239 -2.08 -0.38 -35.51
N ASP A 240 -3.20 -1.02 -35.16
CA ASP A 240 -4.35 -1.19 -36.07
C ASP A 240 -5.00 0.16 -36.38
N ALA A 241 -5.22 0.96 -35.34
CA ALA A 241 -5.50 2.39 -35.47
C ALA A 241 -4.18 3.16 -35.37
N VAL A 242 -4.01 4.17 -36.24
CA VAL A 242 -2.88 5.10 -36.16
C VAL A 242 -2.86 5.74 -34.76
N ALA A 243 -1.69 5.83 -34.15
CA ALA A 243 -1.56 6.45 -32.83
C ALA A 243 -1.93 7.94 -32.90
N VAL A 244 -2.68 8.44 -31.93
CA VAL A 244 -3.08 9.84 -31.86
C VAL A 244 -2.24 10.57 -30.82
N PHE A 245 -1.50 11.57 -31.24
CA PHE A 245 -0.69 12.41 -30.36
C PHE A 245 -1.47 13.68 -29.98
N GLY A 246 -1.71 13.83 -28.68
CA GLY A 246 -2.21 15.05 -28.08
C GLY A 246 -1.10 16.07 -27.83
N ALA A 247 -1.47 17.18 -27.20
CA ALA A 247 -0.55 18.27 -26.89
C ALA A 247 0.57 17.85 -25.91
N GLY A 248 1.68 18.58 -25.93
CA GLY A 248 2.70 18.53 -24.89
C GLY A 248 3.69 17.36 -24.96
N ASN A 249 3.66 16.56 -26.03
CA ASN A 249 4.69 15.55 -26.26
C ASN A 249 6.02 16.17 -26.70
N THR A 250 7.14 15.60 -26.26
CA THR A 250 8.48 15.94 -26.79
C THR A 250 9.28 14.68 -27.10
N ALA A 251 10.09 14.72 -28.17
CA ALA A 251 10.94 13.61 -28.58
C ALA A 251 12.14 14.08 -29.41
N ALA A 252 13.29 13.40 -29.31
CA ALA A 252 14.43 13.70 -30.19
C ALA A 252 14.12 13.34 -31.65
N ALA A 253 13.34 12.29 -31.86
CA ALA A 253 12.84 11.85 -33.16
C ALA A 253 11.50 11.13 -33.00
N VAL A 254 10.76 11.02 -34.11
CA VAL A 254 9.54 10.22 -34.20
C VAL A 254 9.66 9.31 -35.41
N GLU A 255 9.40 8.02 -35.21
CA GLU A 255 9.36 6.99 -36.24
C GLU A 255 7.98 6.34 -36.32
N GLY A 256 7.49 6.11 -37.54
CA GLY A 256 6.20 5.47 -37.80
C GLY A 256 5.07 6.45 -38.17
N GLU A 257 3.83 5.99 -38.08
CA GLU A 257 2.64 6.74 -38.49
C GLU A 257 1.86 7.20 -37.25
N TYR A 258 1.54 8.49 -37.19
CA TYR A 258 0.73 9.10 -36.13
C TYR A 258 -0.16 10.21 -36.72
N ASP A 259 -1.28 10.48 -36.05
CA ASP A 259 -2.15 11.64 -36.26
C ASP A 259 -2.04 12.61 -35.06
N GLY A 260 -2.50 13.85 -35.22
CA GLY A 260 -2.52 14.84 -34.14
C GLY A 260 -1.32 15.78 -34.13
N ASP A 261 -0.90 16.19 -32.94
CA ASP A 261 0.15 17.20 -32.74
C ASP A 261 1.55 16.63 -32.97
N GLU A 262 2.39 17.38 -33.68
CA GLU A 262 3.80 17.03 -33.85
C GLU A 262 4.55 17.20 -32.51
N PRO A 263 5.28 16.17 -32.03
CA PRO A 263 6.06 16.29 -30.80
C PRO A 263 7.11 17.41 -30.89
N GLY A 264 7.20 18.21 -29.82
CA GLY A 264 8.23 19.22 -29.69
C GLY A 264 9.63 18.61 -29.52
N LYS A 265 10.66 19.44 -29.63
CA LYS A 265 12.02 19.00 -29.31
C LYS A 265 12.23 19.04 -27.79
N PRO A 266 12.91 18.04 -27.20
CA PRO A 266 13.34 18.09 -25.81
C PRO A 266 14.20 19.33 -25.57
N GLY A 267 13.96 20.04 -24.46
CA GLY A 267 14.79 21.17 -24.06
C GLY A 267 16.21 20.70 -23.70
N GLY A 268 17.23 21.33 -24.29
CA GLY A 268 18.61 20.98 -24.02
C GLY A 268 19.03 21.44 -22.62
N GLY A 269 19.40 20.49 -21.75
CA GLY A 269 19.86 20.79 -20.40
C GLY A 269 18.77 20.88 -19.33
N ASP A 270 17.53 20.53 -19.68
CA ASP A 270 16.44 20.44 -18.70
C ASP A 270 16.60 19.20 -17.82
N GLN A 271 16.32 19.34 -16.52
CA GLN A 271 16.23 18.24 -15.58
C GLN A 271 14.80 18.16 -15.05
N SER A 272 14.12 17.05 -15.34
CA SER A 272 12.84 16.73 -14.73
C SER A 272 13.08 16.26 -13.30
N ILE A 273 12.64 17.05 -12.33
CA ILE A 273 12.61 16.68 -10.92
C ILE A 273 11.19 16.21 -10.63
N ALA A 274 11.07 14.99 -10.16
CA ALA A 274 9.82 14.50 -9.61
C ALA A 274 10.06 14.01 -8.19
N VAL A 275 9.13 14.33 -7.33
CA VAL A 275 9.12 13.90 -5.93
C VAL A 275 7.75 13.31 -5.69
N THR A 276 7.69 11.99 -5.53
CA THR A 276 6.53 11.34 -4.92
C THR A 276 6.71 11.48 -3.42
N VAL A 277 5.82 12.22 -2.77
CA VAL A 277 5.79 12.30 -1.30
C VAL A 277 4.72 11.31 -0.85
N PRO A 278 5.11 10.16 -0.28
CA PRO A 278 4.14 9.19 0.20
C PRO A 278 3.29 9.81 1.30
N GLN A 279 1.97 9.62 1.21
CA GLN A 279 1.06 10.10 2.23
C GLN A 279 1.07 9.10 3.39
N GLN A 280 2.03 9.24 4.31
CA GLN A 280 2.11 8.39 5.49
C GLN A 280 0.77 8.43 6.26
N ALA A 281 0.09 7.28 6.41
CA ALA A 281 -1.06 7.19 7.29
C ALA A 281 -0.63 7.58 8.71
N ALA A 282 -1.23 8.60 9.29
CA ALA A 282 -0.75 9.22 10.53
C ALA A 282 -0.86 8.33 11.79
N GLY A 283 -1.33 7.08 11.65
CA GLY A 283 -1.80 6.22 12.72
C GLY A 283 -3.02 6.80 13.47
N GLU A 284 -3.54 6.08 14.45
CA GLU A 284 -4.70 6.49 15.26
C GLU A 284 -4.49 6.16 16.74
N LEU A 285 -5.12 6.96 17.62
CA LEU A 285 -5.30 6.62 19.04
C LEU A 285 -6.71 6.08 19.22
N VAL A 286 -6.80 4.79 19.51
CA VAL A 286 -8.06 4.09 19.76
C VAL A 286 -8.12 3.67 21.23
N TRP A 287 -9.30 3.75 21.83
CA TRP A 287 -9.55 3.15 23.13
C TRP A 287 -10.91 2.43 23.15
N ALA A 288 -11.00 1.36 23.93
CA ALA A 288 -12.22 0.56 24.07
C ALA A 288 -12.33 -0.04 25.48
N LEU A 289 -13.56 -0.38 25.88
CA LEU A 289 -13.79 -1.21 27.07
C LEU A 289 -13.61 -2.68 26.68
N ASP A 290 -12.79 -3.40 27.43
CA ASP A 290 -12.53 -4.84 27.25
C ASP A 290 -13.66 -5.67 27.90
N GLY A 291 -14.86 -5.53 27.33
CA GLY A 291 -16.06 -6.22 27.79
C GLY A 291 -17.35 -5.66 27.20
N THR A 292 -18.40 -6.50 27.15
CA THR A 292 -19.70 -6.14 26.56
C THR A 292 -20.76 -5.73 27.60
N SER A 293 -20.41 -5.73 28.89
CA SER A 293 -21.32 -5.43 29.99
C SER A 293 -21.31 -3.93 30.32
N GLY A 294 -22.47 -3.29 30.33
CA GLY A 294 -22.63 -1.92 30.85
C GLY A 294 -22.74 -1.84 32.38
N LEU A 295 -22.69 -2.98 33.08
CA LEU A 295 -22.76 -3.04 34.54
C LEU A 295 -21.37 -2.90 35.15
N VAL A 296 -21.19 -1.89 36.02
CA VAL A 296 -20.06 -1.81 36.95
C VAL A 296 -20.50 -2.42 38.27
N ASP A 297 -19.92 -3.56 38.65
CA ASP A 297 -20.21 -4.24 39.90
C ASP A 297 -19.23 -3.77 40.99
N LEU A 298 -19.75 -3.04 41.97
CA LEU A 298 -18.99 -2.54 43.12
C LEU A 298 -18.99 -3.52 44.31
N GLY A 299 -19.53 -4.73 44.12
CA GLY A 299 -19.65 -5.75 45.15
C GLY A 299 -20.79 -5.49 46.12
N VAL A 300 -20.76 -6.21 47.25
CA VAL A 300 -21.77 -6.08 48.33
C VAL A 300 -21.29 -5.07 49.35
N ALA A 301 -22.11 -4.07 49.64
CA ALA A 301 -21.74 -3.04 50.60
C ALA A 301 -21.74 -3.58 52.05
N GLU A 302 -20.69 -3.26 52.79
CA GLU A 302 -20.57 -3.54 54.22
C GLU A 302 -21.14 -2.38 55.04
N SER A 303 -21.93 -2.71 56.06
CA SER A 303 -22.43 -1.70 57.00
C SER A 303 -21.31 -1.29 57.96
N LEU A 304 -21.01 -0.01 57.98
CA LEU A 304 -20.22 0.67 59.00
C LEU A 304 -21.18 1.47 59.91
N ASP A 305 -20.66 2.03 61.00
CA ASP A 305 -21.50 2.72 61.99
C ASP A 305 -22.29 3.91 61.39
N ASP A 306 -21.71 4.62 60.43
CA ASP A 306 -22.25 5.85 59.84
C ASP A 306 -22.50 5.78 58.32
N ARG A 307 -22.14 4.67 57.66
CA ARG A 307 -22.23 4.53 56.20
C ARG A 307 -22.22 3.08 55.73
N PHE A 308 -22.44 2.89 54.44
CA PHE A 308 -22.11 1.64 53.75
C PHE A 308 -20.87 1.86 52.87
N ALA A 309 -19.99 0.86 52.80
CA ALA A 309 -18.79 0.90 51.96
C ALA A 309 -18.73 -0.31 51.04
N ALA A 310 -18.36 -0.11 49.78
CA ALA A 310 -18.24 -1.15 48.77
C ALA A 310 -17.00 -0.88 47.89
N THR A 311 -16.43 -1.94 47.33
CA THR A 311 -15.26 -1.88 46.44
C THR A 311 -15.47 -2.85 45.28
N GLY A 312 -15.22 -2.40 44.07
CA GLY A 312 -15.19 -3.27 42.89
C GLY A 312 -14.30 -2.70 41.81
N GLU A 313 -14.38 -3.30 40.63
CA GLU A 313 -13.55 -2.95 39.48
C GLU A 313 -14.45 -2.51 38.31
N ILE A 314 -13.96 -1.54 37.54
CA ILE A 314 -14.57 -1.21 36.25
C ILE A 314 -14.12 -2.23 35.21
N VAL A 315 -14.85 -2.30 34.09
CA VAL A 315 -14.40 -3.05 32.91
C VAL A 315 -13.03 -2.50 32.48
N PRO A 316 -12.03 -3.36 32.17
CA PRO A 316 -10.73 -2.90 31.73
C PRO A 316 -10.83 -2.00 30.51
N ILE A 317 -9.91 -1.05 30.36
CA ILE A 317 -9.84 -0.17 29.20
C ILE A 317 -8.58 -0.55 28.41
N ARG A 318 -8.76 -0.89 27.14
CA ARG A 318 -7.68 -1.09 26.17
C ARG A 318 -7.43 0.23 25.46
N VAL A 319 -6.17 0.62 25.36
CA VAL A 319 -5.72 1.78 24.57
C VAL A 319 -4.69 1.26 23.59
N LEU A 320 -4.82 1.65 22.32
CA LEU A 320 -3.90 1.35 21.22
C LEU A 320 -3.50 2.68 20.58
N ASP A 321 -2.22 3.02 20.59
CA ASP A 321 -1.71 4.22 19.91
C ASP A 321 -0.71 3.85 18.82
N THR A 322 -1.14 3.95 17.57
CA THR A 322 -0.30 3.71 16.37
C THR A 322 0.21 4.99 15.74
N ARG A 323 -0.06 6.17 16.34
CA ARG A 323 0.22 7.46 15.70
C ARG A 323 1.71 7.71 15.47
N VAL A 324 2.00 8.25 14.30
CA VAL A 324 3.37 8.62 13.92
C VAL A 324 3.87 9.74 14.83
N GLY A 325 5.11 9.62 15.30
CA GLY A 325 5.75 10.59 16.19
C GLY A 325 5.41 10.44 17.68
N SER A 326 4.63 9.42 18.06
CA SER A 326 4.28 9.12 19.47
C SER A 326 3.83 10.37 20.25
N PRO A 327 2.80 11.11 19.78
CA PRO A 327 2.34 12.32 20.46
C PRO A 327 1.72 11.99 21.83
N SER A 328 1.90 12.87 22.81
CA SER A 328 1.33 12.66 24.14
C SER A 328 -0.20 12.48 24.11
N TRP A 329 -0.74 11.66 24.99
CA TRP A 329 -2.18 11.47 25.18
C TRP A 329 -2.56 11.25 26.64
N SER A 330 -3.82 11.50 26.97
CA SER A 330 -4.39 11.15 28.27
C SER A 330 -5.84 10.73 28.14
N LEU A 331 -6.22 9.73 28.94
CA LEU A 331 -7.60 9.32 29.15
C LEU A 331 -8.06 9.79 30.52
N THR A 332 -9.19 10.50 30.55
CA THR A 332 -9.77 11.05 31.78
C THR A 332 -11.21 10.59 31.92
N ALA A 333 -11.69 10.46 33.16
CA ALA A 333 -13.08 10.17 33.43
C ALA A 333 -13.57 10.92 34.69
N GLN A 334 -14.89 11.02 34.79
CA GLN A 334 -15.63 11.59 35.92
C GLN A 334 -16.96 10.85 36.06
N VAL A 335 -17.55 10.91 37.25
CA VAL A 335 -18.83 10.26 37.53
C VAL A 335 -19.87 11.35 37.83
N SER A 336 -21.05 11.22 37.24
CA SER A 336 -22.20 12.07 37.61
C SER A 336 -22.81 11.57 38.92
N ASP A 337 -23.48 12.45 39.65
CA ASP A 337 -24.21 12.04 40.85
C ASP A 337 -25.23 10.93 40.55
N PHE A 338 -25.39 10.03 41.52
CA PHE A 338 -26.38 8.96 41.44
C PHE A 338 -27.74 9.50 41.86
N GLN A 339 -28.75 9.31 41.04
CA GLN A 339 -30.10 9.83 41.29
C GLN A 339 -31.13 8.70 41.32
N ALA A 340 -31.99 8.72 42.33
CA ALA A 340 -33.15 7.84 42.48
C ALA A 340 -34.38 8.68 42.87
N GLY A 341 -35.17 9.10 41.87
CA GLY A 341 -36.25 10.06 42.10
C GLY A 341 -35.70 11.42 42.56
N ASP A 342 -36.18 11.90 43.71
CA ASP A 342 -35.73 13.17 44.33
C ASP A 342 -34.49 12.98 45.23
N GLU A 343 -34.03 11.75 45.43
CA GLU A 343 -32.84 11.45 46.23
C GLU A 343 -31.57 11.45 45.35
N THR A 344 -30.51 12.07 45.87
CA THR A 344 -29.21 12.19 45.19
C THR A 344 -28.09 11.75 46.12
N ILE A 345 -27.18 10.91 45.61
CA ILE A 345 -25.91 10.57 46.24
C ILE A 345 -24.81 11.21 45.39
N SER A 346 -23.99 12.05 46.02
CA SER A 346 -22.90 12.71 45.30
C SER A 346 -21.84 11.72 44.85
N SER A 347 -21.42 11.86 43.60
CA SER A 347 -20.26 11.20 43.01
C SER A 347 -18.93 11.53 43.70
N SER A 348 -18.89 12.59 44.52
CA SER A 348 -17.71 12.92 45.32
C SER A 348 -17.39 11.85 46.37
N TYR A 349 -18.36 11.02 46.75
CA TYR A 349 -18.13 9.91 47.67
C TYR A 349 -17.42 8.71 47.02
N LEU A 350 -17.19 8.73 45.71
CA LEU A 350 -16.38 7.73 45.04
C LEU A 350 -14.91 8.14 44.99
N GLY A 351 -14.05 7.13 45.04
CA GLY A 351 -12.62 7.20 44.75
C GLY A 351 -12.22 6.02 43.87
N TRP A 352 -11.00 6.05 43.34
CA TRP A 352 -10.44 4.95 42.55
C TRP A 352 -8.92 4.86 42.68
N THR A 353 -8.34 3.77 42.22
CA THR A 353 -6.89 3.61 42.06
C THR A 353 -6.63 3.03 40.68
N PRO A 354 -6.26 3.86 39.67
CA PRO A 354 -5.96 3.37 38.34
C PRO A 354 -4.70 2.49 38.33
N GLU A 355 -4.70 1.47 37.49
CA GLU A 355 -3.56 0.57 37.27
C GLU A 355 -3.41 0.31 35.77
N VAL A 356 -2.17 0.13 35.30
CA VAL A 356 -1.89 -0.31 33.93
C VAL A 356 -1.46 -1.77 33.97
N ARG A 357 -2.09 -2.59 33.12
CA ARG A 357 -1.76 -3.99 32.87
C ARG A 357 -1.39 -4.11 31.38
N GLU A 358 -0.52 -5.06 31.02
CA GLU A 358 -0.09 -5.28 29.62
C GLU A 358 0.45 -4.01 28.94
N ASN A 359 1.44 -3.38 29.57
CA ASN A 359 1.90 -2.02 29.24
C ASN A 359 3.03 -1.97 28.19
N GLU A 360 2.74 -2.41 26.96
CA GLU A 360 3.71 -2.35 25.87
C GLU A 360 3.87 -0.92 25.31
N GLY A 361 2.81 -0.11 25.35
CA GLY A 361 2.79 1.28 24.86
C GLY A 361 3.32 2.36 25.82
N GLY A 362 4.09 1.99 26.86
CA GLY A 362 4.74 2.94 27.76
C GLY A 362 3.81 3.88 28.56
N ALA A 363 2.56 3.47 28.79
CA ALA A 363 1.56 4.26 29.50
C ALA A 363 1.83 4.32 31.02
N VAL A 364 1.31 5.35 31.66
CA VAL A 364 1.45 5.61 33.11
C VAL A 364 0.06 5.79 33.72
N ALA A 365 -0.24 5.00 34.76
CA ALA A 365 -1.48 5.12 35.52
C ALA A 365 -1.62 6.52 36.15
N GLY A 366 -2.85 7.01 36.19
CA GLY A 366 -3.22 8.20 36.94
C GLY A 366 -3.06 8.00 38.45
N ALA A 367 -3.07 9.12 39.18
CA ALA A 367 -2.96 9.07 40.63
C ALA A 367 -4.21 8.41 41.27
N ALA A 368 -4.00 7.71 42.39
CA ALA A 368 -5.09 7.25 43.23
C ALA A 368 -5.88 8.45 43.76
N ILE A 369 -7.21 8.33 43.71
CA ILE A 369 -8.16 9.36 44.15
C ILE A 369 -8.94 8.79 45.31
N GLU A 370 -8.77 9.40 46.48
CA GLU A 370 -9.53 9.06 47.67
C GLU A 370 -11.01 9.49 47.55
N SER A 371 -11.88 8.80 48.27
CA SER A 371 -13.28 9.24 48.44
C SER A 371 -13.34 10.60 49.13
N GLY A 372 -14.21 11.47 48.65
CA GLY A 372 -14.51 12.77 49.24
C GLY A 372 -15.36 12.71 50.52
N PHE A 373 -15.63 11.52 51.08
CA PHE A 373 -16.42 11.37 52.30
C PHE A 373 -15.87 12.17 53.49
N SER A 374 -14.55 12.16 53.70
CA SER A 374 -13.87 12.97 54.73
C SER A 374 -13.54 14.41 54.29
N GLY A 375 -13.99 14.81 53.11
CA GLY A 375 -13.67 16.06 52.43
C GLY A 375 -12.92 15.82 51.11
N GLY A 376 -13.24 16.63 50.09
CA GLY A 376 -12.67 16.54 48.74
C GLY A 376 -13.73 16.27 47.67
N ASP A 377 -13.32 16.32 46.40
CA ASP A 377 -14.25 16.20 45.28
C ASP A 377 -14.38 14.76 44.75
N GLY A 378 -13.58 13.80 45.24
CA GLY A 378 -13.59 12.42 44.75
C GLY A 378 -13.60 12.35 43.22
N LEU A 379 -14.58 11.63 42.67
CA LEU A 379 -14.81 11.50 41.22
C LEU A 379 -15.89 12.43 40.64
N SER A 380 -16.37 13.45 41.39
CA SER A 380 -17.35 14.42 40.88
C SER A 380 -16.78 15.42 39.87
N VAL A 381 -15.48 15.38 39.65
CA VAL A 381 -14.74 16.18 38.66
C VAL A 381 -13.79 15.27 37.87
N SER A 382 -13.32 15.74 36.72
CA SER A 382 -12.42 14.95 35.86
C SER A 382 -11.12 14.55 36.56
N ARG A 383 -10.74 13.28 36.38
CA ARG A 383 -9.54 12.63 36.89
C ARG A 383 -8.88 11.82 35.78
N THR A 384 -7.56 11.90 35.70
CA THR A 384 -6.78 11.07 34.76
C THR A 384 -6.81 9.61 35.20
N LEU A 385 -7.15 8.72 34.27
CA LEU A 385 -7.06 7.28 34.43
C LEU A 385 -5.68 6.78 34.02
N VAL A 386 -5.21 7.21 32.85
CA VAL A 386 -3.94 6.80 32.26
C VAL A 386 -3.48 7.85 31.25
N GLN A 387 -2.18 7.96 31.04
CA GLN A 387 -1.57 8.86 30.07
C GLN A 387 -0.27 8.29 29.52
N ALA A 388 0.16 8.76 28.35
CA ALA A 388 1.51 8.55 27.85
C ALA A 388 2.12 9.88 27.42
N ASN A 389 3.41 10.05 27.68
CA ASN A 389 4.15 11.25 27.29
C ASN A 389 4.53 11.19 25.81
N GLU A 390 4.93 12.33 25.25
CA GLU A 390 5.54 12.36 23.93
C GLU A 390 6.77 11.43 23.89
N GLY A 391 6.91 10.64 22.83
CA GLY A 391 7.99 9.66 22.68
C GLY A 391 7.79 8.34 23.44
N HIS A 392 6.56 8.03 23.85
CA HIS A 392 6.22 6.70 24.37
C HIS A 392 6.36 5.61 23.29
N ASP A 393 6.54 4.37 23.76
CA ASP A 393 6.55 3.18 22.91
C ASP A 393 5.18 3.02 22.22
N ARG A 394 5.17 2.57 20.97
CA ARG A 394 3.89 2.34 20.24
C ARG A 394 3.32 0.98 20.60
N GLY A 395 2.00 0.88 20.65
CA GLY A 395 1.29 -0.37 20.97
C GLY A 395 -0.10 -0.16 21.54
#